data_AF-A0A180FJV4-F1
#
_entry.id   AF-A0A180FJV4-F1
#
_cell.length_a   1.000
_cell.length_b   1.000
_cell.length_c   1.000
_cell.angle_alpha   90.00
_cell.angle_beta   90.00
_cell.angle_gamma   90.00
#
_symmetry.space_group_name_H-M   'P 1'
#
loop_
_entity.id
_entity.type
_entity.pdbx_description
1 polymer ?
#
loop_
_entity_poly.entity_id
_entity_poly.type
_entity_poly.pdbx_seq_one_letter_code
_entity_poly.pdbx_strand_id
1 'polypeptide(L)'
;MKAKRGKRIALLISVLLFFTSAILSLTYRKYIYENNIFDFHIADTISSWFCIPCASLFFYGTYNRYSFVQWICFSVIAFIILEFLSKQGLGTSLTFDYYDIIVILISGLITYLIYLLLKRRACFIKSLSRLHFAAKKQ
;
A
#
# COMPACT_ATOMS: atom_id res chain seq x y z
N MET A 1 20.14 -14.32 -7.62
CA MET A 1 19.17 -14.90 -6.63
C MET A 1 18.48 -13.89 -5.71
N LYS A 2 19.17 -12.92 -5.09
CA LYS A 2 18.57 -11.98 -4.11
C LYS A 2 17.39 -11.15 -4.65
N ALA A 3 17.46 -10.64 -5.89
CA ALA A 3 16.39 -9.85 -6.48
C ALA A 3 15.06 -10.62 -6.64
N LYS A 4 15.12 -11.92 -6.95
CA LYS A 4 13.94 -12.78 -7.12
C LYS A 4 13.27 -13.10 -5.77
N ARG A 5 14.05 -13.18 -4.68
CA ARG A 5 13.54 -13.39 -3.31
C ARG A 5 12.79 -12.16 -2.78
N GLY A 6 13.33 -10.96 -2.98
CA GLY A 6 12.68 -9.71 -2.56
C GLY A 6 11.30 -9.50 -3.20
N LYS A 7 11.17 -9.85 -4.49
CA LYS A 7 9.89 -9.77 -5.21
C LYS A 7 8.83 -10.76 -4.71
N ARG A 8 9.23 -11.99 -4.38
CA ARG A 8 8.31 -12.97 -3.77
C ARG A 8 7.81 -12.50 -2.41
N ILE A 9 8.69 -11.89 -1.61
CA ILE A 9 8.30 -11.31 -0.32
C ILE A 9 7.30 -10.17 -0.53
N ALA A 10 7.51 -9.29 -1.52
CA ALA A 10 6.55 -8.25 -1.86
C ALA A 10 5.15 -8.80 -2.21
N LEU A 11 5.09 -9.89 -2.99
CA LEU A 11 3.83 -10.56 -3.32
C LEU A 11 3.14 -11.18 -2.10
N LEU A 12 3.90 -11.81 -1.21
CA LEU A 12 3.34 -12.37 0.02
C LEU A 12 2.77 -11.25 0.90
N ILE A 13 3.48 -10.14 1.04
CA ILE A 13 3.01 -8.98 1.80
C ILE A 13 1.75 -8.40 1.16
N SER A 14 1.69 -8.25 -0.17
CA SER A 14 0.47 -7.75 -0.82
C SER A 14 -0.74 -8.64 -0.56
N VAL A 15 -0.57 -9.96 -0.61
CA VAL A 15 -1.65 -10.92 -0.32
C VAL A 15 -2.11 -10.80 1.13
N LEU A 16 -1.17 -10.68 2.07
CA LEU A 16 -1.51 -10.48 3.49
C LEU A 16 -2.27 -9.17 3.72
N LEU A 17 -1.86 -8.07 3.08
CA LEU A 17 -2.55 -6.78 3.18
C LEU A 17 -3.97 -6.85 2.60
N PHE A 18 -4.14 -7.56 1.47
CA PHE A 18 -5.46 -7.78 0.87
C PHE A 18 -6.41 -8.51 1.84
N PHE A 19 -5.97 -9.64 2.41
CA PHE A 19 -6.80 -10.37 3.38
C PHE A 19 -7.06 -9.58 4.66
N THR A 20 -6.08 -8.81 5.13
CA THR A 20 -6.24 -7.94 6.31
C THR A 20 -7.32 -6.89 6.05
N SER A 21 -7.27 -6.24 4.90
CA SER A 21 -8.28 -5.27 4.47
C SER A 21 -9.67 -5.91 4.38
N ALA A 22 -9.78 -7.10 3.76
CA ALA A 22 -11.05 -7.81 3.64
C ALA A 22 -11.64 -8.20 5.01
N ILE A 23 -10.82 -8.73 5.93
CA ILE A 23 -11.26 -9.10 7.28
C ILE A 23 -11.73 -7.86 8.05
N LEU A 24 -11.00 -6.75 7.98
CA LEU A 24 -11.37 -5.50 8.63
C LEU A 24 -12.69 -4.95 8.07
N SER A 25 -12.86 -4.94 6.75
CA SER A 25 -14.10 -4.51 6.12
C SER A 25 -15.30 -5.39 6.47
N LEU A 26 -15.10 -6.66 6.81
CA LEU A 26 -16.18 -7.57 7.22
C LEU A 26 -16.48 -7.53 8.72
N THR A 27 -15.48 -7.29 9.55
CA THR A 27 -15.61 -7.32 11.02
C THR A 27 -15.74 -5.93 11.62
N TYR A 28 -14.76 -5.05 11.38
CA TYR A 28 -14.72 -3.71 11.96
C TYR A 28 -15.85 -2.83 11.46
N ARG A 29 -16.07 -2.76 10.14
CA ARG A 29 -17.17 -1.95 9.57
C ARG A 29 -18.53 -2.37 10.12
N LYS A 30 -18.78 -3.69 10.17
CA LYS A 30 -20.01 -4.25 10.74
C LYS A 30 -20.17 -3.86 12.20
N TYR A 31 -19.11 -4.00 13.00
CA TYR A 31 -19.12 -3.61 14.41
C TYR A 31 -19.43 -2.12 14.62
N ILE A 32 -18.81 -1.24 13.84
CA ILE A 32 -19.03 0.21 13.94
C ILE A 32 -20.50 0.57 13.65
N TYR A 33 -21.06 0.02 12.57
CA TYR A 33 -22.46 0.30 12.21
C TYR A 33 -23.46 -0.31 13.20
N GLU A 34 -23.24 -1.55 13.67
CA GLU A 34 -24.13 -2.20 14.64
C GLU A 34 -24.16 -1.46 15.99
N ASN A 35 -23.05 -0.85 16.38
CA ASN A 35 -22.93 -0.12 17.65
C ASN A 35 -23.15 1.39 17.51
N ASN A 36 -23.47 1.90 16.31
CA ASN A 36 -23.63 3.33 16.00
C ASN A 36 -22.45 4.19 16.49
N ILE A 37 -21.23 3.67 16.37
CA ILE A 37 -20.02 4.37 16.80
C ILE A 37 -19.63 5.35 15.69
N PHE A 38 -19.37 6.61 16.05
CA PHE A 38 -18.81 7.58 15.10
C PHE A 38 -17.29 7.42 15.04
N ASP A 39 -16.79 6.86 13.94
CA ASP A 39 -15.36 6.55 13.74
C ASP A 39 -14.69 7.43 12.66
N PHE A 40 -15.29 8.59 12.34
CA PHE A 40 -14.79 9.50 11.30
C PHE A 40 -14.61 8.85 9.92
N HIS A 41 -15.51 7.93 9.53
CA HIS A 41 -15.50 7.25 8.23
C HIS A 41 -14.28 6.35 8.00
N ILE A 42 -13.60 5.93 9.08
CA ILE A 42 -12.48 4.97 8.98
C ILE A 42 -13.00 3.63 8.44
N ALA A 43 -14.14 3.15 8.95
CA ALA A 43 -14.81 1.94 8.50
C ALA A 43 -15.14 1.95 7.00
N ASP A 44 -15.53 3.11 6.47
CA ASP A 44 -15.90 3.29 5.07
C ASP A 44 -14.66 3.25 4.16
N THR A 45 -13.55 3.82 4.64
CA THR A 45 -12.32 4.02 3.86
C THR A 45 -11.24 2.95 4.05
N ILE A 46 -11.49 1.87 4.82
CA ILE A 46 -10.52 0.80 5.07
C ILE A 46 -9.91 0.27 3.77
N SER A 47 -10.74 -0.04 2.78
CA SER A 47 -10.27 -0.56 1.50
C SER A 47 -9.30 0.42 0.82
N SER A 48 -9.58 1.71 0.88
CA SER A 48 -8.77 2.80 0.31
C SER A 48 -7.42 2.98 1.01
N TRP A 49 -7.36 2.72 2.32
CA TRP A 49 -6.09 2.73 3.07
C TRP A 49 -5.14 1.64 2.56
N PHE A 50 -5.66 0.44 2.29
CA PHE A 50 -4.83 -0.72 1.96
C PHE A 50 -4.63 -0.93 0.46
N CYS A 51 -5.47 -0.36 -0.41
CA CYS A 51 -5.42 -0.62 -1.85
C CYS A 51 -4.09 -0.16 -2.48
N ILE A 52 -3.56 1.00 -2.09
CA ILE A 52 -2.32 1.55 -2.66
C ILE A 52 -1.08 0.73 -2.31
N PRO A 53 -0.76 0.44 -1.03
CA PRO A 53 0.38 -0.41 -0.69
C PRO A 53 0.20 -1.82 -1.25
N CYS A 54 -1.02 -2.38 -1.23
CA CYS A 54 -1.31 -3.70 -1.77
C CYS A 54 -1.02 -3.78 -3.27
N ALA A 55 -1.63 -2.91 -4.09
CA ALA A 55 -1.46 -2.90 -5.54
C ALA A 55 -0.01 -2.60 -5.93
N SER A 56 0.62 -1.62 -5.29
CA SER A 56 2.01 -1.24 -5.59
C SER A 56 2.97 -2.41 -5.37
N LEU A 57 2.81 -3.13 -4.24
CA LEU A 57 3.61 -4.31 -3.93
C LEU A 57 3.33 -5.48 -4.87
N PHE A 58 2.06 -5.69 -5.21
CA PHE A 58 1.65 -6.74 -6.14
C PHE A 58 2.27 -6.52 -7.52
N PHE A 59 2.09 -5.35 -8.12
CA PHE A 59 2.62 -5.05 -9.45
C PHE A 59 4.15 -5.00 -9.47
N TYR A 60 4.79 -4.49 -8.43
CA TYR A 60 6.26 -4.53 -8.31
C TYR A 60 6.82 -5.95 -8.18
N GLY A 61 6.11 -6.82 -7.46
CA GLY A 61 6.45 -8.21 -7.29
C GLY A 61 6.29 -9.03 -8.57
N THR A 62 5.23 -8.76 -9.34
CA THR A 62 4.89 -9.47 -10.58
C THR A 62 5.69 -8.97 -11.77
N TYR A 63 5.77 -7.66 -11.99
CA TYR A 63 6.37 -7.07 -13.18
C TYR A 63 7.76 -6.50 -12.89
N ASN A 64 8.66 -6.59 -13.87
CA ASN A 64 10.02 -6.04 -13.76
C ASN A 64 10.26 -4.88 -14.72
N ARG A 65 9.26 -4.02 -14.92
CA ARG A 65 9.32 -2.94 -15.92
C ARG A 65 9.57 -1.57 -15.31
N TYR A 66 8.95 -1.30 -14.17
CA TYR A 66 8.96 0.03 -13.53
C TYR A 66 9.50 -0.04 -12.11
N SER A 67 9.97 1.10 -11.62
CA SER A 67 10.40 1.29 -10.24
C SER A 67 9.20 1.22 -9.27
N PHE A 68 9.46 0.93 -7.99
CA PHE A 68 8.39 0.87 -6.99
C PHE A 68 7.63 2.19 -6.86
N VAL A 69 8.33 3.34 -6.95
CA VAL A 69 7.70 4.67 -6.88
C VAL A 69 6.73 4.89 -8.04
N GLN A 70 7.09 4.44 -9.25
CA GLN A 70 6.18 4.52 -10.41
C GLN A 70 4.93 3.67 -10.18
N TRP A 71 5.05 2.49 -9.58
CA TRP A 71 3.89 1.66 -9.23
C TRP A 71 2.99 2.31 -8.17
N ILE A 72 3.56 3.05 -7.22
CA ILE A 72 2.76 3.88 -6.30
C ILE A 72 1.95 4.91 -7.06
N CYS A 73 2.60 5.68 -7.95
CA CYS A 73 1.91 6.70 -8.75
C CYS A 73 0.82 6.09 -9.65
N PHE A 74 1.11 4.99 -10.34
CA PHE A 74 0.13 4.29 -11.17
C PHE A 74 -1.04 3.77 -10.34
N SER A 75 -0.78 3.25 -9.14
CA SER A 75 -1.85 2.78 -8.24
C SER A 75 -2.74 3.94 -7.80
N VAL A 76 -2.16 5.05 -7.33
CA VAL A 76 -2.93 6.24 -6.91
C VAL A 76 -3.81 6.75 -8.05
N ILE A 77 -3.24 6.93 -9.25
CA ILE A 77 -3.99 7.39 -10.42
C ILE A 77 -5.10 6.38 -10.78
N ALA A 78 -4.79 5.09 -10.82
CA ALA A 78 -5.75 4.06 -11.19
C ALA A 78 -6.94 4.00 -10.21
N PHE A 79 -6.68 4.08 -8.90
CA PHE A 79 -7.74 4.03 -7.90
C PHE A 79 -8.54 5.34 -7.84
N ILE A 80 -7.93 6.51 -8.07
CA ILE A 80 -8.69 7.76 -8.24
C ILE A 80 -9.64 7.66 -9.44
N ILE A 81 -9.14 7.18 -10.59
CA ILE A 81 -9.98 6.96 -11.78
C ILE A 81 -11.10 5.96 -11.47
N LEU A 82 -10.79 4.88 -10.76
CA LEU A 82 -11.78 3.88 -10.37
C LEU A 82 -12.89 4.48 -9.51
N GLU A 83 -12.57 5.32 -8.52
CA GLU A 83 -13.59 6.04 -7.74
C GLU A 83 -14.44 6.99 -8.59
N PHE A 84 -13.82 7.69 -9.54
CA PHE A 84 -14.56 8.52 -10.50
C PHE A 84 -15.44 7.70 -11.45
N LEU A 85 -15.06 6.47 -11.79
CA LEU A 85 -15.86 5.57 -12.63
C LEU A 85 -16.98 4.90 -11.84
N SER A 86 -16.78 4.59 -10.56
CA SER A 86 -17.83 4.11 -9.65
C SER A 86 -19.02 5.09 -9.61
N LYS A 87 -18.76 6.40 -9.73
CA LYS A 87 -19.77 7.46 -9.90
C LYS A 87 -20.74 7.24 -11.08
N GLN A 88 -20.33 6.52 -12.12
CA GLN A 88 -21.12 6.31 -13.33
C GLN A 88 -21.96 5.02 -13.32
N GLY A 89 -22.05 4.33 -12.19
CA GLY A 89 -23.00 3.22 -12.00
C GLY A 89 -22.52 1.86 -12.52
N LEU A 90 -21.24 1.68 -12.84
CA LEU A 90 -20.67 0.35 -13.10
C LEU A 90 -20.37 -0.38 -11.78
N GLY A 91 -21.41 -0.92 -11.16
CA GLY A 91 -21.32 -2.28 -10.60
C GLY A 91 -21.04 -2.49 -9.11
N THR A 92 -20.92 -1.45 -8.28
CA THR A 92 -21.06 -1.62 -6.82
C THR A 92 -21.72 -0.37 -6.24
N SER A 93 -22.58 -0.54 -5.25
CA SER A 93 -23.29 0.53 -4.53
C SER A 93 -22.35 1.40 -3.68
N LEU A 94 -21.18 1.79 -4.21
CA LEU A 94 -20.30 2.79 -3.62
C LEU A 94 -20.83 4.15 -4.03
N THR A 95 -21.54 4.79 -3.11
CA THR A 95 -21.75 6.23 -3.16
C THR A 95 -20.39 6.91 -3.22
N PHE A 96 -20.21 7.86 -4.14
CA PHE A 96 -18.97 8.63 -4.23
C PHE A 96 -18.63 9.25 -2.88
N ASP A 97 -17.56 8.78 -2.26
CA ASP A 97 -17.08 9.28 -0.99
C ASP A 97 -15.79 10.07 -1.19
N TYR A 98 -15.83 11.37 -0.92
CA TYR A 98 -14.64 12.22 -0.99
C TYR A 98 -13.59 11.81 0.05
N TYR A 99 -13.98 11.13 1.14
CA TYR A 99 -13.05 10.55 2.10
C TYR A 99 -12.17 9.48 1.45
N ASP A 100 -12.68 8.67 0.51
CA ASP A 100 -11.88 7.66 -0.18
C ASP A 100 -10.76 8.28 -1.04
N ILE A 101 -11.06 9.37 -1.77
CA ILE A 101 -10.06 10.10 -2.55
C ILE A 101 -8.96 10.68 -1.64
N ILE A 102 -9.36 11.30 -0.53
CA ILE A 102 -8.41 11.85 0.46
C ILE A 102 -7.52 10.73 1.00
N VAL A 103 -8.12 9.61 1.37
CA VAL A 103 -7.41 8.45 1.92
C VAL A 103 -6.47 7.80 0.89
N ILE A 104 -6.87 7.70 -0.38
CA ILE A 104 -5.99 7.21 -1.46
C ILE A 104 -4.72 8.06 -1.56
N LEU A 105 -4.86 9.39 -1.52
CA LEU A 105 -3.72 10.31 -1.58
C LEU A 105 -2.81 10.17 -0.35
N ILE A 106 -3.40 10.12 0.85
CA ILE A 106 -2.64 9.95 2.10
C ILE A 106 -1.95 8.58 2.14
N SER A 107 -2.63 7.51 1.74
CA SER A 107 -2.08 6.16 1.67
C SER A 107 -0.91 6.07 0.68
N GLY A 108 -1.03 6.72 -0.48
CA GLY A 108 0.08 6.84 -1.44
C GLY A 108 1.29 7.55 -0.85
N LEU A 109 1.06 8.67 -0.16
CA LEU A 109 2.13 9.41 0.52
C LEU A 109 2.81 8.57 1.60
N ILE A 110 2.03 7.92 2.48
CA ILE A 110 2.56 7.05 3.55
C ILE A 110 3.36 5.89 2.95
N THR A 111 2.84 5.24 1.91
CA THR A 111 3.52 4.14 1.20
C THR A 111 4.88 4.61 0.65
N TYR A 112 4.92 5.81 0.06
CA TYR A 112 6.15 6.41 -0.43
C TYR A 112 7.15 6.73 0.70
N LEU A 113 6.67 7.30 1.81
CA LEU A 113 7.50 7.60 2.98
C LEU A 113 8.11 6.33 3.60
N ILE A 114 7.31 5.27 3.74
CA ILE A 114 7.79 3.96 4.22
C ILE A 114 8.87 3.43 3.28
N TYR A 115 8.65 3.48 1.96
CA TYR A 115 9.66 3.07 0.99
C TYR A 115 10.97 3.86 1.14
N LEU A 116 10.89 5.17 1.33
CA LEU A 116 12.06 6.03 1.50
C LEU A 116 12.84 5.67 2.78
N LEU A 117 12.13 5.42 3.89
CA LEU A 117 12.73 4.99 5.16
C LEU A 117 13.45 3.64 5.01
N LEU A 118 12.83 2.67 4.37
CA LEU A 118 13.42 1.34 4.12
C LEU A 118 14.66 1.44 3.22
N LYS A 119 14.58 2.26 2.16
CA LYS A 119 15.71 2.50 1.24
C LYS A 119 16.89 3.15 1.96
N ARG A 120 16.64 4.15 2.82
CA ARG A 120 17.67 4.81 3.63
C ARG A 120 18.36 3.82 4.58
N ARG A 121 17.60 3.00 5.30
CA ARG A 121 18.15 1.96 6.20
C ARG A 121 19.02 0.95 5.45
N ALA A 122 18.58 0.48 4.29
CA ALA A 122 19.36 -0.44 3.48
C ALA A 122 20.68 0.17 2.99
N CYS A 123 20.69 1.46 2.62
CA CYS A 123 21.90 2.19 2.25
C CYS A 123 22.86 2.32 3.43
N PHE A 124 22.34 2.71 4.60
CA PHE A 124 23.12 2.89 5.83
C PHE A 124 23.83 1.59 6.25
N ILE A 125 23.11 0.46 6.29
CA ILE A 125 23.68 -0.85 6.64
C ILE A 125 24.79 -1.26 5.64
N LYS A 126 24.60 -0.99 4.36
CA LYS A 126 25.61 -1.27 3.32
C LYS A 126 26.84 -0.35 3.44
N SER A 127 26.69 0.84 3.99
CA SER A 127 27.82 1.72 4.31
C SER A 127 28.61 1.18 5.50
N LEU A 128 27.91 0.81 6.58
CA LEU A 128 28.51 0.30 7.80
C LEU A 128 29.29 -1.01 7.59
N SER A 129 28.75 -1.93 6.78
CA SER A 129 29.43 -3.20 6.48
C SER A 129 30.74 -3.01 5.70
N ARG A 130 30.81 -1.98 4.85
CA ARG A 130 32.05 -1.63 4.11
C ARG A 130 33.11 -1.06 5.04
N LEU A 131 32.72 -0.21 6.00
CA LEU A 131 33.64 0.33 7.00
C LEU A 131 34.22 -0.76 7.91
N HIS A 132 33.38 -1.69 8.38
CA HIS A 132 33.85 -2.80 9.22
C HIS A 132 34.82 -3.73 8.47
N PHE A 133 34.58 -3.99 7.18
CA PHE A 133 35.49 -4.80 6.36
C PHE A 133 36.82 -4.08 6.07
N ALA A 134 36.78 -2.76 5.86
CA ALA A 134 38.00 -1.96 5.69
C ALA A 134 38.86 -1.94 6.96
N ALA A 135 38.24 -1.83 8.14
CA ALA A 135 38.93 -1.83 9.43
C ALA A 135 39.59 -3.18 9.78
N LYS A 136 39.08 -4.31 9.25
CA LYS A 136 39.62 -5.65 9.53
C LYS A 136 40.81 -6.03 8.63
N LYS A 137 41.19 -5.17 7.69
CA LYS A 137 42.26 -5.40 6.69
C LYS A 137 43.56 -4.66 7.02
N GLN A 138 43.56 -3.88 8.10
CA GLN A 138 44.74 -3.26 8.72
C GLN A 138 45.18 -4.13 9.90
#